data_AF-A0A834F9V6-F1
#
_entry.id   AF-A0A834F9V6-F1
#
_cell.length_a   1.000
_cell.length_b   1.000
_cell.length_c   1.000
_cell.angle_alpha   90.00
_cell.angle_beta   90.00
_cell.angle_gamma   90.00
#
_symmetry.space_group_name_H-M   'P 1'
#
loop_
_entity.id
_entity.type
_entity.pdbx_description
1 polymer ?
#
loop_
_entity_poly.entity_id
_entity_poly.type
_entity_poly.pdbx_seq_one_letter_code
_entity_poly.pdbx_strand_id
1 'polypeptide(L)'
;MKLGPGARSQCANAVSALLSSPLRGCQCKRGMKKEKNCLSIYWSLHQSVIHGLNLVESYPYETVQREHDYVRLASITADSSDGVPTMNRCLDAAKACNVNELCQRLRTDYVSACIAVSAKSGLCNRSKCNKALRKFFDRVPADYTHKLLFCPCTDTACAERRRQTIVPSCSYESAEKPNCLAQMKGCDGDYVCRSRLTQFKYDCEPSETSANGCRHGNYGSCLLAYTGLIGTGGLDSIAT
;
A
#
# COMPACT_ATOMS: atom_id res chain seq x y z
N MET A 1 28.84 24.21 -0.80
CA MET A 1 28.90 24.68 0.60
C MET A 1 30.12 24.05 1.27
N LYS A 2 31.04 24.84 1.82
CA LYS A 2 32.14 24.31 2.66
C LYS A 2 31.64 24.32 4.11
N LEU A 3 31.57 23.15 4.74
CA LEU A 3 31.20 23.03 6.16
C LEU A 3 32.34 23.61 7.01
N GLY A 4 32.00 24.38 8.06
CA GLY A 4 32.99 25.01 8.94
C GLY A 4 33.78 24.01 9.80
N PRO A 5 34.93 24.42 10.38
CA PRO A 5 35.66 23.59 11.32
C PRO A 5 34.76 23.18 12.49
N GLY A 6 34.73 21.88 12.83
CA GLY A 6 33.87 21.33 13.89
C GLY A 6 32.47 20.87 13.45
N ALA A 7 32.10 20.99 12.17
CA ALA A 7 30.79 20.51 11.70
C ALA A 7 30.57 19.01 11.98
N ARG A 8 31.62 18.19 11.88
CA ARG A 8 31.54 16.75 12.15
C ARG A 8 31.17 16.45 13.61
N SER A 9 31.77 17.13 14.58
CA SER A 9 31.46 16.92 16.00
C SER A 9 30.08 17.45 16.36
N GLN A 10 29.66 18.58 15.77
CA GLN A 10 28.30 19.10 15.91
C GLN A 10 27.25 18.14 15.36
N CYS A 11 27.50 17.54 14.18
CA CYS A 11 26.64 16.48 13.64
C CYS A 11 26.59 15.27 14.58
N ALA A 12 27.73 14.77 15.05
CA ALA A 12 27.75 13.62 15.96
C ALA A 12 26.96 13.87 17.26
N ASN A 13 27.09 15.07 17.84
CA ASN A 13 26.34 15.46 19.04
C ASN A 13 24.83 15.56 18.76
N ALA A 14 24.43 16.16 17.63
CA ALA A 14 23.04 16.25 17.23
C ALA A 14 22.41 14.86 17.06
N VAL A 15 23.16 13.90 16.52
CA VAL A 15 22.69 12.52 16.34
C VAL A 15 22.53 11.80 17.67
N SER A 16 23.49 11.95 18.57
CA SER A 16 23.39 11.38 19.92
C SER A 16 22.15 11.91 20.66
N ALA A 17 21.87 13.22 20.52
CA ALA A 17 20.66 13.83 21.06
C ALA A 17 19.37 13.29 20.39
N LEU A 18 19.37 13.08 19.07
CA LEU A 18 18.24 12.49 18.36
C LEU A 18 17.98 11.03 18.77
N LEU A 19 19.03 10.24 18.96
CA LEU A 19 18.93 8.84 19.38
C LEU A 19 18.45 8.67 20.83
N SER A 20 18.72 9.66 21.68
CA SER A 20 18.18 9.70 23.05
C SER A 20 16.78 10.31 23.14
N SER A 21 16.26 10.84 22.03
CA SER A 21 14.92 11.44 21.99
C SER A 21 13.83 10.40 21.70
N PRO A 22 12.55 10.71 22.02
CA PRO A 22 11.41 9.88 21.60
C PRO A 22 11.26 9.71 20.08
N LEU A 23 11.95 10.53 19.27
CA LEU A 23 11.87 10.44 17.81
C LEU A 23 12.61 9.23 17.24
N ARG A 24 13.49 8.58 18.02
CA ARG A 24 14.27 7.42 17.56
C ARG A 24 13.39 6.26 17.10
N GLY A 25 12.27 6.01 17.79
CA GLY A 25 11.32 4.94 17.47
C GLY A 25 10.05 5.47 16.80
N CYS A 26 10.11 6.62 16.13
CA CYS A 26 8.89 7.18 15.55
C CYS A 26 8.40 6.30 14.39
N GLN A 27 7.11 5.97 14.42
CA GLN A 27 6.41 5.28 13.34
C GLN A 27 5.26 6.16 12.86
N CYS A 28 4.86 5.95 11.62
CA CYS A 28 3.77 6.66 10.98
C CYS A 28 2.57 5.74 10.81
N LYS A 29 1.37 6.32 10.75
CA LYS A 29 0.14 5.60 10.48
C LYS A 29 -0.39 5.93 9.08
N ARG A 30 -0.73 4.90 8.30
CA ARG A 30 -1.33 5.06 6.98
C ARG A 30 -2.61 5.90 7.05
N GLY A 31 -2.80 6.80 6.08
CA GLY A 31 -3.99 7.63 5.97
C GLY A 31 -4.15 8.70 7.06
N MET A 32 -3.13 8.93 7.91
CA MET A 32 -3.15 10.02 8.90
C MET A 32 -3.10 11.40 8.22
N LYS A 33 -3.67 12.44 8.86
CA LYS A 33 -3.79 13.80 8.27
C LYS A 33 -2.44 14.40 7.85
N LYS A 34 -1.36 14.08 8.56
CA LYS A 34 0.00 14.58 8.33
C LYS A 34 0.97 13.47 7.89
N GLU A 35 0.49 12.45 7.17
CA GLU A 35 1.28 11.27 6.75
C GLU A 35 2.59 11.68 6.07
N LYS A 36 2.53 12.53 5.04
CA LYS A 36 3.72 13.00 4.31
C LYS A 36 4.75 13.70 5.23
N ASN A 37 4.29 14.47 6.22
CA ASN A 37 5.19 15.15 7.15
C ASN A 37 5.83 14.16 8.13
N CYS A 38 5.06 13.21 8.66
CA CYS A 38 5.58 12.14 9.50
C CYS A 38 6.67 11.36 8.77
N LEU A 39 6.40 10.93 7.54
CA LEU A 39 7.36 10.19 6.73
C LEU A 39 8.59 11.04 6.37
N SER A 40 8.40 12.34 6.10
CA SER A 40 9.53 13.24 5.88
C SER A 40 10.45 13.29 7.10
N ILE A 41 9.89 13.39 8.31
CA ILE A 41 10.67 13.36 9.56
C ILE A 41 11.37 12.01 9.72
N TYR A 42 10.64 10.91 9.54
CA TYR A 42 11.21 9.56 9.61
C TYR A 42 12.42 9.42 8.66
N TRP A 43 12.24 9.75 7.39
CA TRP A 43 13.30 9.61 6.40
C TRP A 43 14.45 10.59 6.65
N SER A 44 14.21 11.78 7.21
CA SER A 44 15.30 12.67 7.63
C SER A 44 16.15 12.10 8.78
N LEU A 45 15.55 11.30 9.67
CA LEU A 45 16.25 10.64 10.77
C LEU A 45 16.95 9.34 10.33
N HIS A 46 16.40 8.63 9.34
CA HIS A 46 16.84 7.29 8.93
C HIS A 46 17.63 7.25 7.61
N GLN A 47 17.53 8.27 6.74
CA GLN A 47 18.32 8.35 5.49
C GLN A 47 19.81 8.58 5.78
N SER A 48 20.11 9.02 7.00
CA SER A 48 21.45 9.03 7.52
C SER A 48 21.75 7.66 8.13
N VAL A 49 22.32 6.77 7.32
CA VAL A 49 23.22 5.72 7.82
C VAL A 49 24.38 6.44 8.50
N ILE A 50 24.15 6.91 9.71
CA ILE A 50 25.16 7.57 10.52
C ILE A 50 25.99 6.45 11.10
N HIS A 51 27.16 6.26 10.48
CA HIS A 51 28.21 5.38 10.99
C HIS A 51 27.93 3.86 10.94
N GLY A 52 27.23 3.36 9.91
CA GLY A 52 27.11 1.90 9.69
C GLY A 52 26.29 1.15 10.75
N LEU A 53 25.60 1.89 11.63
CA LEU A 53 24.62 1.34 12.57
C LEU A 53 23.24 1.38 11.90
N ASN A 54 22.66 0.21 11.63
CA ASN A 54 21.26 0.09 11.21
C ASN A 54 20.35 0.54 12.36
N LEU A 55 19.95 1.81 12.35
CA LEU A 55 19.27 2.49 13.44
C LEU A 55 17.73 2.40 13.37
N VAL A 56 17.18 1.19 13.20
CA VAL A 56 15.76 0.77 13.43
C VAL A 56 14.96 0.35 12.18
N GLU A 57 14.06 -0.61 12.46
CA GLU A 57 12.99 -1.29 11.71
C GLU A 57 12.83 -1.00 10.22
N SER A 58 12.66 -2.10 9.50
CA SER A 58 12.70 -2.21 8.05
C SER A 58 11.87 -1.21 7.24
N TYR A 59 10.85 -0.55 7.81
CA TYR A 59 9.99 0.44 7.14
C TYR A 59 9.23 1.37 8.15
N PRO A 60 8.76 2.57 7.73
CA PRO A 60 8.30 3.62 8.65
C PRO A 60 6.86 3.52 9.18
N TYR A 61 6.08 2.52 8.77
CA TYR A 61 4.68 2.41 9.16
C TYR A 61 4.50 1.48 10.36
N GLU A 62 3.58 1.83 11.25
CA GLU A 62 3.16 0.96 12.36
C GLU A 62 2.69 -0.39 11.82
N THR A 63 3.11 -1.48 12.48
CA THR A 63 2.55 -2.81 12.21
C THR A 63 1.10 -2.81 12.65
N VAL A 64 0.19 -3.16 11.74
CA VAL A 64 -1.20 -3.38 12.11
C VAL A 64 -1.28 -4.75 12.78
N GLN A 65 -1.13 -4.80 14.10
CA GLN A 65 -1.43 -5.98 14.90
C GLN A 65 -2.96 -6.19 14.92
N ARG A 66 -3.51 -6.65 13.79
CA ARG A 66 -4.82 -7.29 13.77
C ARG A 66 -4.58 -8.76 14.05
N GLU A 67 -4.61 -9.08 15.34
CA GLU A 67 -4.68 -10.42 15.88
C GLU A 67 -5.63 -11.28 15.02
N HIS A 68 -5.08 -12.31 14.37
CA HIS A 68 -5.75 -13.55 13.99
C HIS A 68 -6.91 -13.53 12.96
N ASP A 69 -7.43 -12.38 12.52
CA ASP A 69 -8.58 -12.34 11.58
C ASP A 69 -8.21 -12.65 10.11
N TYR A 70 -6.92 -12.58 9.73
CA TYR A 70 -6.48 -12.92 8.37
C TYR A 70 -6.50 -14.42 8.05
N VAL A 71 -6.55 -15.28 9.07
CA VAL A 71 -6.71 -16.73 8.91
C VAL A 71 -8.02 -17.06 8.17
N ARG A 72 -8.99 -16.13 8.16
CA ARG A 72 -10.26 -16.28 7.44
C ARG A 72 -10.15 -16.17 5.92
N LEU A 73 -9.00 -15.73 5.35
CA LEU A 73 -8.76 -15.83 3.91
C LEU A 73 -8.51 -17.27 3.47
N ALA A 74 -7.91 -18.13 4.31
CA ALA A 74 -7.82 -19.56 4.04
C ALA A 74 -9.20 -20.24 4.04
N SER A 75 -10.18 -19.68 4.76
CA SER A 75 -11.58 -20.12 4.72
C SER A 75 -12.28 -19.77 3.41
N ILE A 76 -11.78 -18.81 2.62
CA ILE A 76 -12.36 -18.47 1.30
C ILE A 76 -12.14 -19.62 0.29
N THR A 77 -11.12 -20.45 0.51
CA THR A 77 -10.82 -21.66 -0.27
C THR A 77 -11.53 -22.92 0.23
N ALA A 78 -12.13 -22.93 1.43
CA ALA A 78 -12.56 -24.17 2.10
C ALA A 78 -14.09 -24.46 2.08
N ASP A 79 -14.94 -23.55 1.61
CA ASP A 79 -16.40 -23.80 1.47
C ASP A 79 -16.78 -24.12 0.01
N SER A 80 -16.27 -25.24 -0.51
CA SER A 80 -16.68 -25.81 -1.80
C SER A 80 -17.34 -27.19 -1.67
N SER A 81 -17.87 -27.53 -0.49
CA SER A 81 -18.68 -28.74 -0.26
C SER A 81 -20.09 -28.38 0.22
N ASP A 82 -20.94 -27.94 -0.71
CA ASP A 82 -22.36 -28.33 -0.79
C ASP A 82 -23.07 -27.45 -1.82
N GLY A 83 -23.55 -28.07 -2.91
CA GLY A 83 -24.76 -27.76 -3.68
C GLY A 83 -25.19 -26.32 -4.05
N VAL A 84 -24.43 -25.27 -3.73
CA VAL A 84 -24.79 -23.88 -3.96
C VAL A 84 -24.27 -23.47 -5.34
N PRO A 85 -25.11 -22.85 -6.21
CA PRO A 85 -24.70 -22.44 -7.55
C PRO A 85 -23.42 -21.59 -7.46
N THR A 86 -22.49 -21.77 -8.40
CA THR A 86 -21.19 -21.08 -8.49
C THR A 86 -21.31 -19.58 -8.17
N MET A 87 -21.20 -19.24 -6.87
CA MET A 87 -21.41 -17.89 -6.38
C MET A 87 -20.14 -17.08 -6.68
N ASN A 88 -20.30 -16.02 -7.45
CA ASN A 88 -19.21 -15.10 -7.77
C ASN A 88 -18.78 -14.36 -6.50
N ARG A 89 -17.70 -14.82 -5.85
CA ARG A 89 -17.19 -14.28 -4.58
C ARG A 89 -16.87 -12.77 -4.68
N CYS A 90 -16.46 -12.27 -5.85
CA CYS A 90 -16.25 -10.85 -6.08
C CYS A 90 -17.57 -10.05 -6.09
N LEU A 91 -18.65 -10.64 -6.61
CA LEU A 91 -19.98 -10.03 -6.54
C LEU A 91 -20.47 -9.96 -5.10
N ASP A 92 -20.26 -11.00 -4.31
CA ASP A 92 -20.66 -11.00 -2.89
C ASP A 92 -19.85 -10.00 -2.07
N ALA A 93 -18.55 -9.87 -2.34
CA ALA A 93 -17.73 -8.81 -1.76
C ALA A 93 -18.26 -7.41 -2.12
N ALA A 94 -18.68 -7.23 -3.38
CA ALA A 94 -19.29 -5.97 -3.84
C ALA A 94 -20.62 -5.69 -3.13
N LYS A 95 -21.47 -6.70 -2.93
CA LYS A 95 -22.71 -6.57 -2.17
C LYS A 95 -22.44 -6.22 -0.71
N ALA A 96 -21.50 -6.90 -0.06
CA ALA A 96 -21.12 -6.63 1.33
C ALA A 96 -20.61 -5.20 1.52
N CYS A 97 -19.78 -4.70 0.60
CA CYS A 97 -19.33 -3.31 0.62
C CYS A 97 -20.48 -2.32 0.41
N ASN A 98 -21.46 -2.64 -0.45
CA ASN A 98 -22.60 -1.77 -0.72
C ASN A 98 -23.56 -1.63 0.47
N VAL A 99 -23.58 -2.60 1.39
CA VAL A 99 -24.38 -2.52 2.62
C VAL A 99 -23.66 -1.73 3.73
N ASN A 100 -22.32 -1.69 3.71
CA ASN A 100 -21.54 -0.91 4.67
C ASN A 100 -21.42 0.55 4.26
N GLU A 101 -21.94 1.49 5.05
CA GLU A 101 -21.98 2.91 4.70
C GLU A 101 -20.61 3.52 4.38
N LEU A 102 -19.57 3.17 5.14
CA LEU A 102 -18.22 3.70 4.93
C LEU A 102 -17.62 3.14 3.62
N CYS A 103 -17.73 1.83 3.41
CA CYS A 103 -17.24 1.16 2.22
C CYS A 103 -17.95 1.67 0.96
N GLN A 104 -19.28 1.67 0.97
CA GLN A 104 -20.11 2.15 -0.14
C GLN A 104 -19.76 3.60 -0.50
N ARG A 105 -19.70 4.50 0.49
CA ARG A 105 -19.40 5.92 0.27
C ARG A 105 -18.02 6.12 -0.34
N LEU A 106 -16.98 5.53 0.26
CA LEU A 106 -15.61 5.66 -0.26
C LEU A 106 -15.42 4.96 -1.60
N ARG A 107 -16.18 3.89 -1.86
CA ARG A 107 -16.21 3.21 -3.16
C ARG A 107 -16.77 4.13 -4.24
N THR A 108 -17.95 4.70 -3.99
CA THR A 108 -18.57 5.67 -4.91
C THR A 108 -17.66 6.88 -5.13
N ASP A 109 -17.01 7.39 -4.08
CA ASP A 109 -16.04 8.50 -4.18
C ASP A 109 -14.92 8.20 -5.18
N TYR A 110 -14.22 7.05 -5.05
CA TYR A 110 -13.09 6.75 -5.94
C TYR A 110 -13.55 6.40 -7.35
N VAL A 111 -14.64 5.64 -7.50
CA VAL A 111 -15.18 5.29 -8.83
C VAL A 111 -15.55 6.56 -9.59
N SER A 112 -16.23 7.50 -8.93
CA SER A 112 -16.60 8.79 -9.53
C SER A 112 -15.36 9.62 -9.88
N ALA A 113 -14.33 9.61 -9.04
CA ALA A 113 -13.07 10.31 -9.31
C ALA A 113 -12.28 9.72 -10.50
N CYS A 114 -12.39 8.41 -10.73
CA CYS A 114 -11.68 7.71 -11.80
C CYS A 114 -12.42 7.75 -13.14
N ILE A 115 -13.76 7.79 -13.14
CA ILE A 115 -14.57 7.87 -14.37
C ILE A 115 -14.75 9.33 -14.82
N ALA A 116 -14.70 10.29 -13.91
CA ALA A 116 -14.84 11.71 -14.25
C ALA A 116 -13.78 12.16 -15.28
N VAL A 117 -14.27 12.60 -16.43
CA VAL A 117 -13.44 13.14 -17.50
C VAL A 117 -12.98 14.55 -17.14
N SER A 118 -11.69 14.81 -17.28
CA SER A 118 -11.11 16.13 -17.09
C SER A 118 -11.48 17.03 -18.26
N ALA A 119 -12.16 18.15 -17.98
CA ALA A 119 -12.55 19.14 -18.98
C ALA A 119 -11.37 19.71 -19.80
N LYS A 120 -10.13 19.58 -19.31
CA LYS A 120 -8.92 20.10 -19.99
C LYS A 120 -8.27 19.11 -20.96
N SER A 121 -8.43 17.80 -20.76
CA SER A 121 -7.69 16.79 -21.52
C SER A 121 -8.58 15.75 -22.19
N GLY A 122 -9.89 15.71 -21.91
CA GLY A 122 -10.78 14.66 -22.40
C GLY A 122 -10.48 13.27 -21.82
N LEU A 123 -9.51 13.18 -20.89
CA LEU A 123 -9.06 11.95 -20.22
C LEU A 123 -9.38 12.03 -18.73
N CYS A 124 -9.36 10.90 -18.03
CA CYS A 124 -9.60 10.90 -16.59
C CYS A 124 -8.52 11.68 -15.82
N ASN A 125 -8.88 12.22 -14.64
CA ASN A 125 -7.89 12.85 -13.75
C ASN A 125 -7.22 11.78 -12.88
N ARG A 126 -6.14 11.16 -13.38
CA ARG A 126 -5.41 10.09 -12.69
C ARG A 126 -4.93 10.47 -11.29
N SER A 127 -4.48 11.71 -11.08
CA SER A 127 -4.05 12.19 -9.75
C SER A 127 -5.20 12.19 -8.74
N LYS A 128 -6.39 12.65 -9.15
CA LYS A 128 -7.60 12.63 -8.31
C LYS A 128 -8.09 11.21 -8.05
N CYS A 129 -8.09 10.36 -9.08
CA CYS A 129 -8.41 8.92 -8.98
C CYS A 129 -7.49 8.22 -7.96
N ASN A 130 -6.17 8.35 -8.13
CA ASN A 130 -5.17 7.72 -7.26
C ASN A 130 -5.26 8.23 -5.81
N LYS A 131 -5.54 9.52 -5.61
CA LYS A 131 -5.78 10.08 -4.26
C LYS A 131 -7.02 9.47 -3.61
N ALA A 132 -8.10 9.26 -4.36
CA ALA A 132 -9.32 8.64 -3.85
C ALA A 132 -9.15 7.14 -3.59
N LEU A 133 -8.43 6.43 -4.46
CA LEU A 133 -8.05 5.01 -4.25
C LEU A 133 -7.23 4.83 -2.97
N ARG A 134 -6.20 5.65 -2.76
CA ARG A 134 -5.42 5.61 -1.50
C ARG A 134 -6.33 5.81 -0.28
N LYS A 135 -7.22 6.81 -0.33
CA LYS A 135 -8.19 7.05 0.75
C LYS A 135 -9.09 5.84 0.99
N PHE A 136 -9.54 5.15 -0.05
CA PHE A 136 -10.36 3.94 0.07
C PHE A 136 -9.59 2.82 0.79
N PHE A 137 -8.41 2.44 0.30
CA PHE A 137 -7.62 1.35 0.89
C PHE A 137 -7.02 1.68 2.26
N ASP A 138 -6.84 2.95 2.61
CA ASP A 138 -6.35 3.36 3.94
C ASP A 138 -7.46 3.47 4.99
N ARG A 139 -8.72 3.67 4.59
CA ARG A 139 -9.84 3.97 5.52
C ARG A 139 -10.88 2.87 5.61
N VAL A 140 -11.08 2.09 4.56
CA VAL A 140 -12.02 0.96 4.58
C VAL A 140 -11.33 -0.23 5.25
N PRO A 141 -11.99 -0.95 6.18
CA PRO A 141 -11.42 -2.13 6.81
C PRO A 141 -10.97 -3.19 5.78
N ALA A 142 -9.87 -3.87 6.09
CA ALA A 142 -9.29 -4.91 5.22
C ALA A 142 -10.29 -6.02 4.87
N ASP A 143 -11.24 -6.31 5.75
CA ASP A 143 -12.26 -7.34 5.57
C ASP A 143 -13.18 -7.08 4.35
N TYR A 144 -13.29 -5.82 3.92
CA TYR A 144 -13.99 -5.45 2.69
C TYR A 144 -13.02 -5.30 1.51
N THR A 145 -11.94 -4.54 1.69
CA THR A 145 -11.01 -4.23 0.59
C THR A 145 -10.31 -5.47 0.05
N HIS A 146 -9.94 -6.41 0.92
CA HIS A 146 -9.29 -7.66 0.53
C HIS A 146 -10.26 -8.61 -0.16
N LYS A 147 -11.51 -8.70 0.30
CA LYS A 147 -12.54 -9.50 -0.37
C LYS A 147 -12.88 -8.96 -1.76
N LEU A 148 -12.83 -7.65 -1.96
CA LEU A 148 -13.02 -7.03 -3.27
C LEU A 148 -11.85 -7.30 -4.22
N LEU A 149 -10.63 -7.20 -3.73
CA LEU A 149 -9.42 -7.25 -4.58
C LEU A 149 -8.88 -8.67 -4.80
N PHE A 150 -8.98 -9.54 -3.79
CA PHE A 150 -8.38 -10.88 -3.77
C PHE A 150 -9.42 -12.01 -3.81
N CYS A 151 -10.66 -11.72 -4.19
CA CYS A 151 -11.68 -12.75 -4.38
C CYS A 151 -11.20 -13.81 -5.41
N PRO A 152 -11.35 -15.11 -5.12
CA PRO A 152 -11.07 -16.16 -6.10
C PRO A 152 -12.13 -16.16 -7.20
N CYS A 153 -11.73 -16.57 -8.39
CA CYS A 153 -12.58 -16.60 -9.58
C CYS A 153 -12.39 -17.90 -10.34
N THR A 154 -13.49 -18.46 -10.83
CA THR A 154 -13.53 -19.66 -11.68
C THR A 154 -13.84 -19.34 -13.14
N ASP A 155 -14.38 -18.16 -13.43
CA ASP A 155 -14.76 -17.70 -14.76
C ASP A 155 -14.13 -16.33 -15.12
N THR A 156 -14.18 -16.00 -16.41
CA THR A 156 -13.64 -14.75 -16.96
C THR A 156 -14.43 -13.52 -16.48
N ALA A 157 -15.74 -13.65 -16.28
CA ALA A 157 -16.58 -12.54 -15.81
C ALA A 157 -16.22 -12.09 -14.39
N CYS A 158 -15.94 -13.04 -13.49
CA CYS A 158 -15.41 -12.80 -12.16
C CYS A 158 -14.01 -12.19 -12.23
N ALA A 159 -13.11 -12.75 -13.06
CA ALA A 159 -11.76 -12.24 -13.20
C ALA A 159 -11.74 -10.78 -13.69
N GLU A 160 -12.60 -10.43 -14.66
CA GLU A 160 -12.76 -9.04 -15.10
C GLU A 160 -13.36 -8.16 -14.01
N ARG A 161 -14.37 -8.62 -13.26
CA ARG A 161 -14.90 -7.87 -12.10
C ARG A 161 -13.79 -7.56 -11.09
N ARG A 162 -12.93 -8.53 -10.79
CA ARG A 162 -11.78 -8.36 -9.91
C ARG A 162 -10.80 -7.34 -10.49
N ARG A 163 -10.45 -7.43 -11.78
CA ARG A 163 -9.56 -6.50 -12.49
C ARG A 163 -10.10 -5.06 -12.47
N GLN A 164 -11.40 -4.89 -12.63
CA GLN A 164 -12.06 -3.57 -12.65
C GLN A 164 -12.16 -2.90 -11.28
N THR A 165 -11.80 -3.58 -10.18
CA THR A 165 -11.91 -3.05 -8.80
C THR A 165 -11.25 -1.68 -8.63
N ILE A 166 -10.10 -1.46 -9.29
CA ILE A 166 -9.33 -0.21 -9.21
C ILE A 166 -9.53 0.74 -10.40
N VAL A 167 -10.40 0.40 -11.36
CA VAL A 167 -10.61 1.16 -12.59
C VAL A 167 -9.30 1.32 -13.39
N PRO A 168 -8.74 0.22 -13.91
CA PRO A 168 -7.40 0.19 -14.49
C PRO A 168 -7.23 1.13 -15.69
N SER A 169 -8.28 1.38 -16.47
CA SER A 169 -8.26 2.33 -17.59
C SER A 169 -7.87 3.76 -17.20
N CYS A 170 -8.01 4.12 -15.92
CA CYS A 170 -7.57 5.40 -15.39
C CYS A 170 -6.38 5.26 -14.42
N SER A 171 -6.47 4.31 -13.49
CA SER A 171 -5.54 4.21 -12.38
C SER A 171 -4.22 3.53 -12.76
N TYR A 172 -4.22 2.67 -13.79
CA TYR A 172 -3.10 1.77 -14.12
C TYR A 172 -2.61 2.01 -15.55
N GLU A 173 -3.48 1.83 -16.54
CA GLU A 173 -3.19 1.88 -17.96
C GLU A 173 -2.67 3.28 -18.35
N SER A 174 -1.62 3.30 -19.16
CA SER A 174 -0.95 4.50 -19.65
C SER A 174 -0.44 4.24 -21.06
N ALA A 175 -0.48 5.25 -21.92
CA ALA A 175 0.07 5.16 -23.27
C ALA A 175 1.58 4.93 -23.25
N GLU A 176 2.28 5.62 -22.35
CA GLU A 176 3.70 5.41 -22.10
C GLU A 176 3.90 4.47 -20.91
N LYS A 177 4.69 3.42 -21.11
CA LYS A 177 5.10 2.48 -20.07
C LYS A 177 6.59 2.65 -19.78
N PRO A 178 6.96 3.52 -18.82
CA PRO A 178 8.36 3.66 -18.43
C PRO A 178 8.86 2.34 -17.83
N ASN A 179 10.15 2.05 -18.00
CA ASN A 179 10.76 0.88 -17.38
C ASN A 179 10.67 0.93 -15.85
N CYS A 180 10.70 -0.25 -15.22
CA CYS A 180 10.51 -0.37 -13.77
C CYS A 180 11.58 0.39 -12.96
N LEU A 181 12.81 0.51 -13.46
CA LEU A 181 13.86 1.26 -12.76
C LEU A 181 13.59 2.77 -12.73
N ALA A 182 13.06 3.34 -13.81
CA ALA A 182 12.64 4.74 -13.86
C ALA A 182 11.45 4.99 -12.93
N GLN A 183 10.50 4.05 -12.90
CA GLN A 183 9.37 4.05 -11.97
C GLN A 183 9.83 4.01 -10.49
N MET A 184 10.75 3.11 -10.17
CA MET A 184 11.37 3.02 -8.83
C MET A 184 12.07 4.31 -8.43
N LYS A 185 12.87 4.92 -9.32
CA LYS A 185 13.51 6.22 -9.04
C LYS A 185 12.49 7.33 -8.77
N GLY A 186 11.38 7.35 -9.50
CA GLY A 186 10.28 8.28 -9.25
C GLY A 186 9.65 8.05 -7.87
N CYS A 187 9.42 6.79 -7.51
CA CYS A 187 8.87 6.40 -6.22
C CYS A 187 9.80 6.77 -5.05
N ASP A 188 11.12 6.61 -5.21
CA ASP A 188 12.10 6.95 -4.18
C ASP A 188 12.09 8.44 -3.79
N GLY A 189 11.68 9.31 -4.72
CA GLY A 189 11.50 10.75 -4.48
C GLY A 189 10.19 11.12 -3.76
N ASP A 190 9.21 10.21 -3.70
CA ASP A 190 7.94 10.42 -2.99
C ASP A 190 7.93 9.66 -1.66
N TYR A 191 7.86 10.38 -0.54
CA TYR A 191 7.90 9.77 0.78
C TYR A 191 6.81 8.73 1.01
N VAL A 192 5.61 8.89 0.46
CA VAL A 192 4.52 7.91 0.63
C VAL A 192 4.84 6.66 -0.18
N CYS A 193 5.18 6.82 -1.46
CA CYS A 193 5.51 5.71 -2.35
C CYS A 193 6.69 4.89 -1.83
N ARG A 194 7.82 5.56 -1.56
CA ARG A 194 9.04 4.93 -1.02
C ARG A 194 8.74 4.10 0.22
N SER A 195 7.98 4.68 1.16
CA SER A 195 7.64 4.02 2.41
C SER A 195 6.79 2.76 2.21
N ARG A 196 5.78 2.83 1.33
CA ARG A 196 4.90 1.70 1.05
C ARG A 196 5.60 0.60 0.25
N LEU A 197 6.51 0.98 -0.66
CA LEU A 197 7.36 0.03 -1.39
C LEU A 197 8.31 -0.72 -0.46
N THR A 198 8.96 -0.02 0.46
CA THR A 198 9.85 -0.65 1.44
C THR A 198 9.09 -1.62 2.33
N GLN A 199 7.89 -1.23 2.79
CA GLN A 199 7.01 -2.13 3.54
C GLN A 199 6.67 -3.39 2.73
N PHE A 200 6.24 -3.23 1.46
CA PHE A 200 5.92 -4.36 0.59
C PHE A 200 7.10 -5.31 0.40
N LYS A 201 8.31 -4.79 0.13
CA LYS A 201 9.51 -5.60 -0.04
C LYS A 201 9.86 -6.41 1.21
N TYR A 202 9.60 -5.85 2.38
CA TYR A 202 9.84 -6.54 3.65
C TYR A 202 8.74 -7.56 3.95
N ASP A 203 7.49 -7.13 4.05
CA ASP A 203 6.36 -7.98 4.46
C ASP A 203 6.10 -9.13 3.49
N CYS A 204 6.38 -8.94 2.20
CA CYS A 204 6.23 -9.94 1.14
C CYS A 204 7.55 -10.59 0.69
N GLU A 205 8.63 -10.46 1.47
CA GLU A 205 9.91 -11.06 1.11
C GLU A 205 9.77 -12.60 0.92
N PRO A 206 10.13 -13.16 -0.24
CA PRO A 206 9.99 -14.58 -0.51
C PRO A 206 11.03 -15.39 0.29
N SER A 207 10.68 -16.63 0.62
CA SER A 207 11.59 -17.57 1.28
C SER A 207 11.30 -19.00 0.84
N GLU A 208 12.33 -19.67 0.32
CA GLU A 208 12.25 -21.07 -0.10
C GLU A 208 12.22 -22.05 1.09
N THR A 209 12.68 -21.60 2.26
CA THR A 209 12.73 -22.41 3.48
C THR A 209 11.45 -22.31 4.31
N SER A 210 10.60 -21.32 4.05
CA SER A 210 9.31 -21.17 4.70
C SER A 210 8.26 -22.06 4.06
N ALA A 211 7.50 -22.82 4.86
CA ALA A 211 6.42 -23.68 4.38
C ALA A 211 5.35 -22.93 3.56
N ASN A 212 5.28 -21.62 3.73
CA ASN A 212 4.24 -20.77 3.18
C ASN A 212 4.78 -19.84 2.06
N GLY A 213 6.06 -19.96 1.73
CA GLY A 213 6.76 -19.19 0.69
C GLY A 213 7.15 -17.75 1.09
N CYS A 214 6.75 -17.27 2.27
CA CYS A 214 7.04 -15.92 2.76
C CYS A 214 7.99 -15.96 3.96
N ARG A 215 9.03 -15.13 3.95
CA ARG A 215 10.06 -15.08 4.99
C ARG A 215 9.50 -14.76 6.37
N HIS A 216 8.57 -13.81 6.45
CA HIS A 216 7.97 -13.33 7.70
C HIS A 216 6.75 -14.15 8.13
N GLY A 217 6.30 -15.12 7.32
CA GLY A 217 5.17 -16.00 7.64
C GLY A 217 3.78 -15.35 7.69
N ASN A 218 3.68 -14.01 7.70
CA ASN A 218 2.42 -13.29 7.88
C ASN A 218 1.79 -12.84 6.54
N TYR A 219 0.88 -13.65 6.02
CA TYR A 219 0.11 -13.32 4.81
C TYR A 219 -0.68 -12.02 4.92
N GLY A 220 -1.20 -11.70 6.11
CA GLY A 220 -2.00 -10.51 6.31
C GLY A 220 -1.20 -9.23 6.14
N SER A 221 0.01 -9.19 6.70
CA SER A 221 0.94 -8.08 6.51
C SER A 221 1.29 -7.89 5.03
N CYS A 222 1.58 -8.97 4.30
CA CYS A 222 1.89 -8.87 2.88
C CYS A 222 0.70 -8.33 2.06
N LEU A 223 -0.51 -8.84 2.27
CA LEU A 223 -1.71 -8.35 1.57
C LEU A 223 -2.01 -6.88 1.89
N LEU A 224 -1.79 -6.47 3.16
CA LEU A 224 -1.94 -5.08 3.57
C LEU A 224 -0.88 -4.18 2.92
N ALA A 225 0.37 -4.65 2.83
CA ALA A 225 1.45 -3.92 2.18
C ALA A 225 1.19 -3.76 0.67
N TYR A 226 0.74 -4.84 0.00
CA TYR A 226 0.36 -4.81 -1.41
C TYR A 226 -0.75 -3.80 -1.69
N THR A 227 -1.86 -3.85 -0.94
CA THR A 227 -2.96 -2.88 -1.10
C THR A 227 -2.53 -1.45 -0.81
N GLY A 228 -1.47 -1.26 0.00
CA GLY A 228 -0.86 0.04 0.25
C GLY A 228 -0.26 0.68 -1.00
N LEU A 229 0.26 -0.10 -1.94
CA LEU A 229 0.85 0.41 -3.17
C LEU A 229 -0.19 1.03 -4.11
N ILE A 230 -1.46 0.62 -4.02
CA ILE A 230 -2.51 1.06 -4.93
C ILE A 230 -2.72 2.56 -4.82
N GLY A 231 -2.62 3.22 -5.98
CA GLY A 231 -2.75 4.67 -6.07
C GLY A 231 -1.51 5.43 -5.59
N THR A 232 -0.38 4.78 -5.27
CA THR A 232 0.91 5.46 -5.15
C THR A 232 1.51 5.67 -6.55
N GLY A 233 2.13 6.84 -6.79
CA GLY A 233 2.62 7.17 -8.13
C GLY A 233 3.79 6.27 -8.54
N GLY A 234 3.73 5.69 -9.73
CA GLY A 234 4.88 5.01 -10.33
C GLY A 234 5.16 3.60 -9.82
N LEU A 235 4.18 2.89 -9.26
CA LEU A 235 4.31 1.47 -8.92
C LEU A 235 3.21 0.58 -9.47
N ASP A 236 2.25 1.16 -10.17
CA ASP A 236 1.15 0.40 -10.76
C ASP A 236 1.73 -0.75 -11.62
N SER A 237 2.85 -0.56 -12.33
CA SER A 237 3.50 -1.60 -13.15
C SER A 237 4.44 -2.58 -12.43
N ILE A 238 4.65 -2.47 -11.11
CA ILE A 238 5.60 -3.34 -10.36
C ILE A 238 4.88 -4.52 -9.67
N ALA A 239 3.56 -4.48 -9.58
CA ALA A 239 2.76 -5.43 -8.81
C ALA A 239 2.10 -6.55 -9.64
N THR A 240 2.46 -6.70 -10.92
CA THR A 240 1.96 -7.76 -11.83
C THR A 240 3.12 -8.57 -12.37
#